data_AF-A0A6F9A7B9-F1
#
_entry.id   AF-A0A6F9A7B9-F1
#
_cell.length_a   1.000
_cell.length_b   1.000
_cell.length_c   1.000
_cell.angle_alpha   90.00
_cell.angle_beta   90.00
_cell.angle_gamma   90.00
#
_symmetry.space_group_name_H-M   'P 1'
#
loop_
_entity.id
_entity.type
_entity.pdbx_description
1 polymer ?
#
loop_
_entity_poly.entity_id
_entity_poly.type
_entity_poly.pdbx_seq_one_letter_code
_entity_poly.pdbx_strand_id
1 'polypeptide(L)'
;MGKQKTWLKKLAQNFQIRNLLLRQALAECLGTLILVMFGCGAVAQLVLSGGSHGMFLTVNFAFGFAATLGILVCGQVSGGHLNPAVTYALCLLGRERWRKFPVYFAFQTLGAFLGSGVIFGLYYDALWGFAGKLIVTGPNATAGIFATYPGGHLTLINGFFDQMIGTAALVVCVLAIVDPYNNPIPQGLEAFTVGFVVLVIGLSMGFNSGYAVNPARDLGPRLFTSLAGWGSEVFTAGQCWFLVPIFAPFLGATFGTIVYQLMVGFHQEGEAHDRKKREQEEKEEDRVRLTNVTTKDALKDEMPSLPITTTTTITTTTITTTTTTTTITTTTPTTTITTTTTTTITTTTTTTITTPTTTTLTTTTTNPTPTSILYP
;
A
#
# COMPACT_ATOMS: atom_id res chain seq x y z
N MET A 1 22.81 -22.40 29.36
CA MET A 1 22.28 -21.79 28.12
C MET A 1 23.00 -22.19 26.81
N GLY A 2 24.31 -22.52 26.81
CA GLY A 2 25.05 -22.80 25.55
C GLY A 2 24.66 -24.08 24.80
N LYS A 3 24.48 -25.21 25.51
CA LYS A 3 24.15 -26.51 24.87
C LYS A 3 22.82 -26.48 24.12
N GLN A 4 21.80 -25.83 24.67
CA GLN A 4 20.48 -25.67 24.02
C GLN A 4 20.59 -24.87 22.71
N LYS A 5 21.34 -23.76 22.71
CA LYS A 5 21.58 -22.96 21.48
C LYS A 5 22.29 -23.79 20.40
N THR A 6 23.26 -24.62 20.78
CA THR A 6 23.96 -25.50 19.83
C THR A 6 23.04 -26.56 19.24
N TRP A 7 22.19 -27.19 20.06
CA TRP A 7 21.18 -28.14 19.60
C TRP A 7 20.17 -27.49 18.66
N LEU A 8 19.64 -26.31 19.03
CA LEU A 8 18.72 -25.55 18.18
C LEU A 8 19.38 -25.14 16.85
N LYS A 9 20.67 -24.77 16.87
CA LYS A 9 21.41 -24.44 15.64
C LYS A 9 21.58 -25.64 14.72
N LYS A 10 21.89 -26.83 15.27
CA LYS A 10 21.98 -28.07 14.48
C LYS A 10 20.62 -28.45 13.88
N LEU A 11 19.55 -28.37 14.67
CA LEU A 11 18.18 -28.60 14.18
C LEU A 11 17.82 -27.59 13.09
N ALA A 12 18.09 -26.31 13.29
CA ALA A 12 17.85 -25.27 12.30
C ALA A 12 18.60 -25.56 11.00
N GLN A 13 19.89 -25.92 11.06
CA GLN A 13 20.65 -26.28 9.86
C GLN A 13 20.08 -27.48 9.11
N ASN A 14 19.54 -28.47 9.82
CA ASN A 14 18.97 -29.67 9.20
C ASN A 14 17.55 -29.42 8.63
N PHE A 15 16.73 -28.59 9.29
CA PHE A 15 15.35 -28.30 8.88
C PHE A 15 15.20 -27.00 8.07
N GLN A 16 16.28 -26.24 7.86
CA GLN A 16 16.24 -25.01 7.08
C GLN A 16 15.95 -25.32 5.61
N ILE A 17 14.74 -24.95 5.19
CA ILE A 17 14.34 -25.01 3.79
C ILE A 17 15.10 -23.91 3.04
N ARG A 18 15.79 -24.29 1.95
CA ARG A 18 16.55 -23.34 1.11
C ARG A 18 15.69 -22.68 0.03
N ASN A 19 14.66 -23.37 -0.44
CA ASN A 19 13.76 -22.84 -1.46
C ASN A 19 12.90 -21.70 -0.88
N LEU A 20 13.09 -20.48 -1.39
CA LEU A 20 12.38 -19.30 -0.92
C LEU A 20 10.85 -19.44 -1.09
N LEU A 21 10.38 -19.93 -2.24
CA LEU A 21 8.96 -20.07 -2.51
C LEU A 21 8.29 -21.02 -1.52
N LEU A 22 8.95 -22.13 -1.18
CA LEU A 22 8.42 -23.08 -0.20
C LEU A 22 8.38 -22.48 1.21
N ARG A 23 9.41 -21.71 1.60
CA ARG A 23 9.40 -20.99 2.90
C ARG A 23 8.24 -20.00 2.97
N GLN A 24 8.01 -19.28 1.88
CA GLN A 24 6.90 -18.33 1.76
C GLN A 24 5.55 -19.03 1.85
N ALA A 25 5.38 -20.14 1.12
CA ALA A 25 4.17 -20.93 1.13
C ALA A 25 3.86 -21.50 2.53
N LEU A 26 4.87 -22.01 3.25
CA LEU A 26 4.70 -22.49 4.62
C LEU A 26 4.34 -21.35 5.59
N ALA A 27 4.89 -20.16 5.40
CA ALA A 27 4.53 -18.99 6.18
C ALA A 27 3.07 -18.58 5.93
N GLU A 28 2.63 -18.54 4.67
CA GLU A 28 1.23 -18.29 4.30
C GLU A 28 0.27 -19.35 4.87
N CYS A 29 0.68 -20.62 4.87
CA CYS A 29 -0.07 -21.70 5.51
C CYS A 29 -0.24 -21.45 7.02
N LEU A 30 0.83 -21.07 7.72
CA LEU A 30 0.76 -20.79 9.16
C LEU A 30 -0.07 -19.54 9.47
N GLY A 31 0.11 -18.47 8.69
CA GLY A 31 -0.68 -17.24 8.85
C GLY A 31 -2.17 -17.49 8.61
N THR A 32 -2.52 -18.24 7.58
CA THR A 32 -3.92 -18.56 7.26
C THR A 32 -4.52 -19.55 8.27
N LEU A 33 -3.72 -20.47 8.81
CA LEU A 33 -4.12 -21.33 9.94
C LEU A 33 -4.52 -20.49 11.15
N ILE A 34 -3.70 -19.50 11.53
CA ILE A 34 -3.98 -18.59 12.64
C ILE A 34 -5.27 -17.80 12.40
N LEU A 35 -5.43 -17.24 11.19
CA LEU A 35 -6.64 -16.52 10.79
C LEU A 35 -7.90 -17.37 10.99
N VAL A 36 -7.90 -18.60 10.46
CA VAL A 36 -9.08 -19.48 10.52
C VAL A 36 -9.29 -20.07 11.90
N MET A 37 -8.21 -20.45 12.60
CA MET A 37 -8.31 -21.02 13.94
C MET A 37 -9.01 -20.04 14.89
N PHE A 38 -8.54 -18.80 14.99
CA PHE A 38 -9.16 -17.82 15.90
C PHE A 38 -10.53 -17.35 15.40
N GLY A 39 -10.68 -17.14 14.09
CA GLY A 39 -11.96 -16.74 13.50
C GLY A 39 -13.07 -17.78 13.69
N CYS A 40 -12.83 -19.02 13.25
CA CYS A 40 -13.78 -20.12 13.44
C CYS A 40 -13.97 -20.48 14.91
N GLY A 41 -12.94 -20.34 15.75
CA GLY A 41 -13.07 -20.50 17.21
C GLY A 41 -14.09 -19.54 17.82
N ALA A 42 -14.07 -18.26 17.40
CA ALA A 42 -15.07 -17.29 17.85
C ALA A 42 -16.49 -17.62 17.35
N VAL A 43 -16.63 -18.11 16.11
CA VAL A 43 -17.94 -18.57 15.61
C VAL A 43 -18.41 -19.81 16.36
N ALA A 44 -17.52 -20.77 16.65
CA ALA A 44 -17.83 -21.96 17.44
C ALA A 44 -18.32 -21.55 18.83
N GLN A 45 -17.64 -20.61 19.48
CA GLN A 45 -18.04 -20.09 20.78
C GLN A 45 -19.41 -19.40 20.75
N LEU A 46 -19.69 -18.59 19.72
CA LEU A 46 -21.00 -17.97 19.53
C LEU A 46 -22.11 -19.03 19.36
N VAL A 47 -21.93 -19.96 18.41
CA VAL A 47 -22.96 -20.94 18.02
C VAL A 47 -23.20 -21.97 19.11
N LEU A 48 -22.14 -22.62 19.59
CA LEU A 48 -22.25 -23.78 20.49
C LEU A 48 -22.64 -23.38 21.92
N SER A 49 -22.39 -22.12 22.32
CA SER A 49 -22.82 -21.60 23.63
C SER A 49 -24.25 -21.01 23.62
N GLY A 50 -24.94 -21.05 22.47
CA GLY A 50 -26.24 -20.39 22.30
C GLY A 50 -26.19 -18.87 22.52
N GLY A 51 -25.05 -18.23 22.23
CA GLY A 51 -24.84 -16.80 22.40
C GLY A 51 -24.47 -16.33 23.81
N SER A 52 -24.28 -17.23 24.78
CA SER A 52 -23.89 -16.85 26.15
C SER A 52 -22.44 -16.38 26.25
N HIS A 53 -21.54 -16.92 25.41
CA HIS A 53 -20.10 -16.62 25.45
C HIS A 53 -19.62 -15.85 24.21
N GLY A 54 -20.53 -15.36 23.37
CA GLY A 54 -20.19 -14.62 22.15
C GLY A 54 -21.39 -13.92 21.52
N MET A 55 -21.10 -12.90 20.73
CA MET A 55 -22.05 -12.18 19.87
C MET A 55 -21.41 -11.88 18.52
N PHE A 56 -22.19 -11.43 17.53
CA PHE A 56 -21.66 -11.12 16.21
C PHE A 56 -20.48 -10.13 16.25
N LEU A 57 -20.54 -9.13 17.15
CA LEU A 57 -19.44 -8.20 17.41
C LEU A 57 -18.13 -8.91 17.81
N THR A 58 -18.20 -9.92 18.69
CA THR A 58 -17.01 -10.67 19.12
C THR A 58 -16.39 -11.48 18.00
N VAL A 59 -17.20 -12.01 17.07
CA VAL A 59 -16.72 -12.70 15.87
C VAL A 59 -15.92 -11.75 14.99
N ASN A 60 -16.43 -10.53 14.76
CA ASN A 60 -15.74 -9.54 13.94
C ASN A 60 -14.42 -9.09 14.56
N PHE A 61 -14.38 -8.86 15.88
CA PHE A 61 -13.11 -8.60 16.59
C PHE A 61 -12.12 -9.76 16.45
N ALA A 62 -12.59 -10.99 16.60
CA ALA A 62 -11.74 -12.17 16.47
C ALA A 62 -11.15 -12.29 15.06
N PHE A 63 -11.95 -12.15 13.99
CA PHE A 63 -11.43 -12.20 12.62
C PHE A 63 -10.43 -11.06 12.31
N GLY A 64 -10.73 -9.84 12.76
CA GLY A 64 -9.83 -8.70 12.56
C GLY A 64 -8.48 -8.90 13.26
N PHE A 65 -8.49 -9.26 14.55
CA PHE A 65 -7.24 -9.53 15.27
C PHE A 65 -6.54 -10.80 14.80
N ALA A 66 -7.26 -11.83 14.38
CA ALA A 66 -6.68 -13.03 13.81
C ALA A 66 -5.94 -12.74 12.50
N ALA A 67 -6.49 -11.86 11.65
CA ALA A 67 -5.80 -11.37 10.46
C ALA A 67 -4.52 -10.61 10.83
N THR A 68 -4.58 -9.70 11.81
CA THR A 68 -3.38 -9.00 12.33
C THR A 68 -2.31 -9.99 12.79
N LEU A 69 -2.66 -10.94 13.65
CA LEU A 69 -1.72 -11.94 14.18
C LEU A 69 -1.15 -12.83 13.08
N GLY A 70 -2.00 -13.27 12.15
CA GLY A 70 -1.57 -14.06 11.00
C GLY A 70 -0.54 -13.31 10.14
N ILE A 71 -0.79 -12.03 9.84
CA ILE A 71 0.15 -11.18 9.09
C ILE A 71 1.44 -10.95 9.90
N LEU A 72 1.37 -10.70 11.21
CA LEU A 72 2.56 -10.55 12.04
C LEU A 72 3.45 -11.80 12.02
N VAL A 73 2.84 -13.00 11.99
CA VAL A 73 3.57 -14.26 12.00
C VAL A 73 4.29 -14.54 10.68
N CYS A 74 3.69 -14.20 9.54
CA CYS A 74 4.23 -14.59 8.22
C CYS A 74 4.68 -13.43 7.32
N GLY A 75 4.38 -12.18 7.69
CA GLY A 75 4.57 -10.98 6.87
C GLY A 75 6.01 -10.78 6.41
N GLN A 76 6.97 -10.88 7.33
CA GLN A 76 8.40 -10.71 7.01
C GLN A 76 8.97 -11.81 6.10
N VAL A 77 8.30 -12.95 5.99
CA VAL A 77 8.76 -14.08 5.15
C VAL A 77 8.08 -14.03 3.78
N SER A 78 6.76 -13.85 3.77
CA SER A 78 5.89 -14.08 2.62
C SER A 78 5.20 -12.85 2.04
N GLY A 79 5.18 -11.74 2.78
CA GLY A 79 4.32 -10.57 2.51
C GLY A 79 3.02 -10.60 3.32
N GLY A 80 2.61 -11.76 3.84
CA GLY A 80 1.43 -11.89 4.69
C GLY A 80 0.14 -11.61 3.93
N HIS A 81 -0.09 -12.34 2.83
CA HIS A 81 -1.29 -12.17 2.03
C HIS A 81 -2.51 -12.84 2.68
N LEU A 82 -2.33 -14.08 3.15
CA LEU A 82 -3.34 -14.94 3.80
C LEU A 82 -4.64 -15.14 2.99
N ASN A 83 -4.67 -14.66 1.75
CA ASN A 83 -5.85 -14.52 0.93
C ASN A 83 -5.46 -14.65 -0.56
N PRO A 84 -6.04 -15.62 -1.29
CA PRO A 84 -5.82 -15.75 -2.72
C PRO A 84 -6.22 -14.50 -3.51
N ALA A 85 -7.29 -13.79 -3.13
CA ALA A 85 -7.74 -12.59 -3.81
C ALA A 85 -6.74 -11.43 -3.67
N VAL A 86 -6.12 -11.28 -2.49
CA VAL A 86 -5.04 -10.30 -2.27
C VAL A 86 -3.79 -10.67 -3.05
N THR A 87 -3.40 -11.95 -3.02
CA THR A 87 -2.25 -12.44 -3.80
C THR A 87 -2.45 -12.19 -5.30
N TYR A 88 -3.68 -12.42 -5.79
CA TYR A 88 -4.07 -12.16 -7.17
C TYR A 88 -4.01 -10.67 -7.53
N ALA A 89 -4.52 -9.77 -6.68
CA ALA A 89 -4.42 -8.32 -6.89
C ALA A 89 -2.96 -7.85 -7.00
N LEU A 90 -2.07 -8.36 -6.14
CA LEU A 90 -0.64 -8.04 -6.20
C LEU A 90 0.03 -8.59 -7.46
N CYS A 91 -0.44 -9.72 -8.00
CA CYS A 91 0.01 -10.24 -9.29
C CYS A 91 -0.47 -9.37 -10.47
N LEU A 92 -1.71 -8.87 -10.43
CA LEU A 92 -2.24 -7.93 -11.43
C LEU A 92 -1.40 -6.66 -11.53
N LEU A 93 -0.93 -6.14 -10.38
CA LEU A 93 -0.08 -4.96 -10.32
C LEU A 93 1.41 -5.24 -10.62
N GLY A 94 1.78 -6.48 -10.93
CA GLY A 94 3.18 -6.85 -11.14
C GLY A 94 4.07 -6.76 -9.89
N ARG A 95 3.48 -6.52 -8.70
CA ARG A 95 4.17 -6.53 -7.41
C ARG A 95 4.57 -7.94 -6.99
N GLU A 96 3.86 -8.95 -7.52
CA GLU A 96 4.18 -10.36 -7.32
C GLU A 96 4.21 -11.18 -8.61
N ARG A 97 5.02 -12.24 -8.62
CA ARG A 97 5.16 -13.12 -9.79
C ARG A 97 3.99 -14.10 -9.86
N TRP A 98 3.32 -14.20 -11.01
CA TRP A 98 2.22 -15.13 -11.27
C TRP A 98 2.52 -16.60 -10.93
N ARG A 99 3.77 -17.05 -11.02
CA ARG A 99 4.17 -18.42 -10.61
C ARG A 99 3.99 -18.68 -9.12
N LYS A 100 4.00 -17.64 -8.27
CA LYS A 100 3.75 -17.77 -6.82
C LYS A 100 2.28 -18.03 -6.50
N PHE A 101 1.38 -17.44 -7.29
CA PHE A 101 -0.06 -17.47 -7.04
C PHE A 101 -0.64 -18.88 -6.78
N PRO A 102 -0.44 -19.89 -7.63
CA PRO A 102 -1.02 -21.22 -7.38
C PRO A 102 -0.44 -21.89 -6.13
N VAL A 103 0.84 -21.65 -5.81
CA VAL A 103 1.47 -22.19 -4.61
C VAL A 103 0.94 -21.51 -3.35
N TYR A 104 0.81 -20.19 -3.37
CA TYR A 104 0.22 -19.42 -2.28
C TYR A 104 -1.23 -19.84 -2.03
N PHE A 105 -2.05 -19.92 -3.08
CA PHE A 105 -3.44 -20.39 -2.96
C PHE A 105 -3.47 -21.76 -2.28
N ALA A 106 -2.75 -22.75 -2.82
CA ALA A 106 -2.75 -24.10 -2.26
C ALA A 106 -2.38 -24.14 -0.78
N PHE A 107 -1.34 -23.41 -0.37
CA PHE A 107 -0.88 -23.39 1.03
C PHE A 107 -1.76 -22.53 1.95
N GLN A 108 -2.36 -21.45 1.46
CA GLN A 108 -3.38 -20.68 2.20
C GLN A 108 -4.59 -21.58 2.48
N THR A 109 -5.09 -22.29 1.45
CA THR A 109 -6.21 -23.24 1.60
C THR A 109 -5.85 -24.40 2.54
N LEU A 110 -4.62 -24.92 2.47
CA LEU A 110 -4.13 -25.92 3.41
C LEU A 110 -4.08 -25.38 4.85
N GLY A 111 -3.60 -24.17 5.05
CA GLY A 111 -3.59 -23.50 6.35
C GLY A 111 -4.99 -23.37 6.94
N ALA A 112 -5.94 -22.90 6.12
CA ALA A 112 -7.34 -22.79 6.48
C ALA A 112 -7.99 -24.15 6.82
N PHE A 113 -7.67 -25.20 6.05
CA PHE A 113 -8.09 -26.57 6.32
C PHE A 113 -7.57 -27.06 7.68
N LEU A 114 -6.28 -26.87 7.95
CA LEU A 114 -5.66 -27.29 9.22
C LEU A 114 -6.20 -26.50 10.41
N GLY A 115 -6.40 -25.19 10.27
CA GLY A 115 -7.01 -24.35 11.31
C GLY A 115 -8.42 -24.80 11.68
N SER A 116 -9.18 -25.26 10.69
CA SER A 116 -10.50 -25.86 10.90
C SER A 116 -10.41 -27.17 11.68
N GLY A 117 -9.45 -28.03 11.35
CA GLY A 117 -9.19 -29.27 12.09
C GLY A 117 -8.85 -29.04 13.56
N VAL A 118 -8.05 -28.00 13.85
CA VAL A 118 -7.74 -27.61 15.24
C VAL A 118 -9.00 -27.22 15.99
N ILE A 119 -9.85 -26.37 15.42
CA ILE A 119 -11.10 -25.92 16.07
C ILE A 119 -12.13 -27.04 16.20
N PHE A 120 -12.22 -27.92 15.21
CA PHE A 120 -13.06 -29.11 15.30
C PHE A 120 -12.65 -30.01 16.47
N GLY A 121 -11.35 -30.30 16.61
CA GLY A 121 -10.85 -31.09 17.73
C GLY A 121 -11.05 -30.39 19.08
N LEU A 122 -10.83 -29.07 19.14
CA LEU A 122 -10.98 -28.29 20.37
C LEU A 122 -12.44 -28.24 20.86
N TYR A 123 -13.41 -28.16 19.95
CA TYR A 123 -14.84 -28.06 20.26
C TYR A 123 -15.61 -29.37 20.04
N TYR A 124 -14.92 -30.51 19.93
CA TYR A 124 -15.55 -31.79 19.56
C TYR A 124 -16.72 -32.17 20.48
N ASP A 125 -16.50 -32.12 21.80
CA ASP A 125 -17.54 -32.46 22.78
C ASP A 125 -18.70 -31.46 22.75
N ALA A 126 -18.41 -30.17 22.54
CA ALA A 126 -19.43 -29.13 22.43
C ALA A 126 -20.27 -29.27 21.15
N LEU A 127 -19.67 -29.68 20.03
CA LEU A 127 -20.38 -29.98 18.78
C LEU A 127 -21.38 -31.13 18.99
N TRP A 128 -20.97 -32.21 19.67
CA TRP A 128 -21.86 -33.34 19.98
C TRP A 128 -22.91 -32.98 21.02
N GLY A 129 -22.56 -32.20 22.04
CA GLY A 129 -23.51 -31.72 23.04
C GLY A 129 -24.59 -30.80 22.45
N PHE A 130 -24.29 -30.05 21.39
CA PHE A 130 -25.21 -29.08 20.80
C PHE A 130 -26.33 -29.73 19.97
N ALA A 131 -25.98 -30.63 19.03
CA ALA A 131 -26.94 -31.20 18.09
C ALA A 131 -26.93 -32.73 18.00
N GLY A 132 -25.95 -33.41 18.62
CA GLY A 132 -25.74 -34.86 18.51
C GLY A 132 -25.37 -35.36 17.11
N LYS A 133 -25.29 -34.48 16.11
CA LYS A 133 -24.93 -34.76 14.72
C LYS A 133 -24.40 -33.51 14.02
N LEU A 134 -23.71 -33.72 12.91
CA LEU A 134 -23.17 -32.67 12.04
C LEU A 134 -24.24 -32.24 11.03
N ILE A 135 -24.60 -30.96 11.03
CA ILE A 135 -25.70 -30.42 10.21
C ILE A 135 -25.21 -29.23 9.40
N VAL A 136 -25.56 -29.18 8.10
CA VAL A 136 -25.18 -28.08 7.21
C VAL A 136 -26.21 -26.95 7.22
N THR A 137 -27.51 -27.29 7.16
CA THR A 137 -28.60 -26.32 7.07
C THR A 137 -29.66 -26.54 8.16
N GLY A 138 -30.35 -25.47 8.57
CA GLY A 138 -31.41 -25.51 9.59
C GLY A 138 -31.03 -24.88 10.94
N PRO A 139 -31.92 -24.95 11.95
CA PRO A 139 -31.77 -24.20 13.21
C PRO A 139 -30.57 -24.63 14.05
N ASN A 140 -30.17 -25.90 13.96
CA ASN A 140 -29.03 -26.46 14.69
C ASN A 140 -27.82 -26.70 13.77
N ALA A 141 -27.72 -25.95 12.67
CA ALA A 141 -26.61 -26.07 11.73
C ALA A 141 -25.27 -25.69 12.37
N THR A 142 -24.25 -26.52 12.15
CA THR A 142 -22.90 -26.33 12.71
C THR A 142 -21.85 -26.12 11.62
N ALA A 143 -22.14 -26.40 10.35
CA ALA A 143 -21.19 -26.18 9.26
C ALA A 143 -20.79 -24.70 9.10
N GLY A 144 -21.71 -23.78 9.44
CA GLY A 144 -21.49 -22.33 9.43
C GLY A 144 -20.41 -21.83 10.39
N ILE A 145 -19.94 -22.67 11.31
CA ILE A 145 -18.78 -22.39 12.16
C ILE A 145 -17.49 -22.28 11.32
N PHE A 146 -17.40 -23.09 10.27
CA PHE A 146 -16.18 -23.29 9.51
C PHE A 146 -16.17 -22.48 8.20
N ALA A 147 -17.20 -22.64 7.38
CA ALA A 147 -17.35 -21.98 6.07
C ALA A 147 -18.61 -21.11 6.04
N THR A 148 -18.70 -20.16 5.11
CA THR A 148 -19.85 -19.26 5.06
C THR A 148 -21.02 -19.89 4.30
N TYR A 149 -22.23 -19.49 4.69
CA TYR A 149 -23.48 -19.86 4.01
C TYR A 149 -24.32 -18.59 3.90
N PRO A 150 -25.15 -18.45 2.84
CA PRO A 150 -25.94 -17.26 2.64
C PRO A 150 -27.09 -17.21 3.66
N GLY A 151 -27.46 -16.00 4.12
CA GLY A 151 -28.67 -15.80 4.91
C GLY A 151 -29.92 -16.22 4.15
N GLY A 152 -30.98 -16.63 4.86
CA GLY A 152 -32.20 -17.14 4.24
C GLY A 152 -32.93 -16.16 3.32
N HIS A 153 -32.68 -14.85 3.49
CA HIS A 153 -33.21 -13.77 2.65
C HIS A 153 -32.37 -13.47 1.40
N LEU A 154 -31.16 -14.04 1.27
CA LEU A 154 -30.19 -13.63 0.28
C LEU A 154 -30.30 -14.46 -1.00
N THR A 155 -30.44 -13.77 -2.14
CA THR A 155 -30.36 -14.40 -3.47
C THR A 155 -28.91 -14.62 -3.88
N LEU A 156 -28.64 -15.62 -4.72
CA LEU A 156 -27.30 -15.92 -5.22
C LEU A 156 -26.64 -14.72 -5.92
N ILE A 157 -27.42 -13.97 -6.71
CA ILE A 157 -26.95 -12.77 -7.43
C ILE A 157 -26.52 -11.68 -6.44
N ASN A 158 -27.35 -11.39 -5.44
CA ASN A 158 -27.02 -10.36 -4.46
C ASN A 158 -25.86 -10.79 -3.56
N GLY A 159 -25.75 -12.09 -3.24
CA GLY A 159 -24.61 -12.64 -2.53
C GLY A 159 -23.30 -12.58 -3.32
N PHE A 160 -23.37 -12.75 -4.65
CA PHE A 160 -22.22 -12.52 -5.52
C PHE A 160 -21.76 -11.05 -5.49
N PHE A 161 -22.71 -10.12 -5.60
CA PHE A 161 -22.42 -8.69 -5.50
C PHE A 161 -21.85 -8.31 -4.12
N ASP A 162 -22.42 -8.82 -3.04
CA ASP A 162 -21.97 -8.65 -1.65
C ASP A 162 -20.49 -9.06 -1.48
N GLN A 163 -20.12 -10.26 -1.94
CA GLN A 163 -18.74 -10.75 -1.88
C GLN A 163 -17.77 -9.98 -2.80
N MET A 164 -18.24 -9.56 -3.97
CA MET A 164 -17.46 -8.73 -4.88
C MET A 164 -17.14 -7.36 -4.26
N ILE A 165 -18.12 -6.65 -3.70
CA ILE A 165 -17.91 -5.33 -3.09
C ILE A 165 -17.09 -5.43 -1.80
N GLY A 166 -17.36 -6.42 -0.94
CA GLY A 166 -16.57 -6.62 0.28
C GLY A 166 -15.10 -6.88 -0.03
N THR A 167 -14.81 -7.67 -1.07
CA THR A 167 -13.44 -7.93 -1.50
C THR A 167 -12.80 -6.72 -2.19
N ALA A 168 -13.56 -5.97 -2.99
CA ALA A 168 -13.07 -4.73 -3.60
C ALA A 168 -12.65 -3.71 -2.53
N ALA A 169 -13.48 -3.52 -1.50
CA ALA A 169 -13.16 -2.65 -0.37
C ALA A 169 -11.89 -3.12 0.36
N LEU A 170 -11.77 -4.43 0.64
CA LEU A 170 -10.56 -5.01 1.23
C LEU A 170 -9.32 -4.68 0.38
N VAL A 171 -9.37 -4.93 -0.94
CA VAL A 171 -8.23 -4.73 -1.83
C VAL A 171 -7.86 -3.24 -1.95
N VAL A 172 -8.83 -2.34 -2.07
CA VAL A 172 -8.57 -0.88 -2.09
C VAL A 172 -7.84 -0.45 -0.84
N CYS A 173 -8.32 -0.84 0.35
CA CYS A 173 -7.68 -0.47 1.60
C CYS A 173 -6.30 -1.10 1.77
N VAL A 174 -6.12 -2.38 1.39
CA VAL A 174 -4.81 -3.04 1.42
C VAL A 174 -3.82 -2.32 0.51
N LEU A 175 -4.22 -1.98 -0.72
CA LEU A 175 -3.37 -1.24 -1.64
C LEU A 175 -3.00 0.14 -1.09
N ALA A 176 -3.95 0.85 -0.49
CA ALA A 176 -3.70 2.13 0.18
C ALA A 176 -2.70 2.03 1.34
N ILE A 177 -2.72 0.92 2.08
CA ILE A 177 -1.83 0.64 3.22
C ILE A 177 -0.40 0.31 2.76
N VAL A 178 -0.27 -0.48 1.69
CA VAL A 178 1.04 -0.96 1.21
C VAL A 178 1.65 -0.09 0.12
N ASP A 179 0.97 0.97 -0.33
CA ASP A 179 1.50 1.90 -1.32
C ASP A 179 2.56 2.82 -0.69
N PRO A 180 3.84 2.73 -1.12
CA PRO A 180 4.91 3.57 -0.59
C PRO A 180 4.76 5.05 -0.94
N TYR A 181 3.91 5.41 -1.91
CA TYR A 181 3.68 6.80 -2.32
C TYR A 181 2.48 7.45 -1.62
N ASN A 182 1.67 6.65 -0.94
CA ASN A 182 0.59 7.15 -0.11
C ASN A 182 1.09 7.51 1.30
N ASN A 183 0.18 7.89 2.21
CA ASN A 183 0.53 8.22 3.58
C ASN A 183 1.23 7.03 4.29
N PRO A 184 2.52 7.15 4.66
CA PRO A 184 3.26 6.03 5.22
C PRO A 184 2.73 5.68 6.61
N ILE A 185 2.42 4.41 6.81
CA ILE A 185 2.06 3.88 8.11
C ILE A 185 3.35 3.68 8.92
N PRO A 186 3.37 3.96 10.24
CA PRO A 186 4.51 3.64 11.08
C PRO A 186 4.88 2.16 10.96
N GLN A 187 6.18 1.90 10.82
CA GLN A 187 6.70 0.55 10.60
C GLN A 187 6.24 -0.40 11.72
N GLY A 188 5.66 -1.53 11.32
CA GLY A 188 5.12 -2.55 12.22
C GLY A 188 3.61 -2.42 12.51
N LEU A 189 2.97 -1.32 12.14
CA LEU A 189 1.51 -1.16 12.28
C LEU A 189 0.72 -1.61 11.04
N GLU A 190 1.38 -1.96 9.94
CA GLU A 190 0.72 -2.35 8.69
C GLU A 190 -0.19 -3.56 8.91
N ALA A 191 0.30 -4.57 9.66
CA ALA A 191 -0.47 -5.77 10.00
C ALA A 191 -1.73 -5.43 10.81
N PHE A 192 -1.62 -4.51 11.77
CA PHE A 192 -2.75 -4.08 12.59
C PHE A 192 -3.80 -3.35 11.75
N THR A 193 -3.37 -2.45 10.87
CA THR A 193 -4.27 -1.70 9.99
C THR A 193 -5.01 -2.62 9.01
N VAL A 194 -4.33 -3.64 8.44
CA VAL A 194 -5.00 -4.63 7.59
C VAL A 194 -6.04 -5.44 8.37
N GLY A 195 -5.73 -5.87 9.59
CA GLY A 195 -6.72 -6.55 10.43
C GLY A 195 -7.89 -5.65 10.85
N PHE A 196 -7.65 -4.35 11.04
CA PHE A 196 -8.71 -3.36 11.26
C PHE A 196 -9.65 -3.22 10.05
N VAL A 197 -9.13 -3.29 8.83
CA VAL A 197 -9.97 -3.34 7.62
C VAL A 197 -10.90 -4.56 7.64
N VAL A 198 -10.36 -5.75 7.96
CA VAL A 198 -11.17 -6.98 8.08
C VAL A 198 -12.26 -6.84 9.13
N LEU A 199 -11.94 -6.25 10.29
CA LEU A 199 -12.91 -5.94 11.34
C LEU A 199 -14.04 -5.04 10.81
N VAL A 200 -13.70 -3.92 10.17
CA VAL A 200 -14.68 -2.97 9.65
C VAL A 200 -15.59 -3.61 8.59
N ILE A 201 -15.04 -4.44 7.70
CA ILE A 201 -15.83 -5.20 6.72
C ILE A 201 -16.81 -6.14 7.43
N GLY A 202 -16.37 -6.89 8.44
CA GLY A 202 -17.26 -7.77 9.21
C GLY A 202 -18.38 -7.02 9.92
N LEU A 203 -18.08 -5.84 10.48
CA LEU A 203 -19.06 -4.99 11.17
C LEU A 203 -20.10 -4.35 10.23
N SER A 204 -19.72 -4.06 8.98
CA SER A 204 -20.57 -3.31 8.05
C SER A 204 -21.26 -4.17 7.00
N MET A 205 -20.65 -5.29 6.61
CA MET A 205 -21.08 -6.11 5.47
C MET A 205 -21.25 -7.60 5.82
N GLY A 206 -21.15 -7.96 7.10
CA GLY A 206 -21.11 -9.37 7.48
C GLY A 206 -22.47 -10.07 7.60
N PHE A 207 -23.59 -9.33 7.64
CA PHE A 207 -24.92 -9.91 7.86
C PHE A 207 -25.41 -10.82 6.73
N ASN A 208 -25.17 -10.44 5.48
CA ASN A 208 -25.74 -11.14 4.32
C ASN A 208 -25.20 -12.57 4.18
N SER A 209 -23.87 -12.70 4.19
CA SER A 209 -23.19 -13.95 3.85
C SER A 209 -21.90 -14.21 4.64
N GLY A 210 -21.72 -13.53 5.78
CA GLY A 210 -20.58 -13.77 6.67
C GLY A 210 -19.23 -13.30 6.13
N TYR A 211 -19.22 -12.32 5.21
CA TYR A 211 -18.02 -11.63 4.71
C TYR A 211 -16.84 -12.55 4.40
N ALA A 212 -17.05 -13.61 3.60
CA ALA A 212 -15.97 -14.56 3.30
C ALA A 212 -14.72 -13.84 2.76
N VAL A 213 -14.87 -12.99 1.72
CA VAL A 213 -13.88 -12.08 1.07
C VAL A 213 -12.49 -12.68 0.77
N ASN A 214 -12.35 -13.98 0.97
CA ASN A 214 -11.11 -14.73 0.97
C ASN A 214 -11.43 -16.18 0.55
N PRO A 215 -11.07 -16.57 -0.68
CA PRO A 215 -11.33 -17.92 -1.19
C PRO A 215 -10.73 -19.04 -0.33
N ALA A 216 -9.54 -18.84 0.26
CA ALA A 216 -8.92 -19.86 1.11
C ALA A 216 -9.64 -20.03 2.45
N ARG A 217 -10.09 -18.93 3.05
CA ARG A 217 -10.85 -18.90 4.32
C ARG A 217 -12.22 -19.58 4.22
N ASP A 218 -12.77 -19.75 3.02
CA ASP A 218 -14.01 -20.48 2.80
C ASP A 218 -13.76 -21.91 2.29
N LEU A 219 -12.95 -22.07 1.23
CA LEU A 219 -12.74 -23.37 0.58
C LEU A 219 -12.02 -24.37 1.50
N GLY A 220 -10.99 -23.94 2.25
CA GLY A 220 -10.24 -24.83 3.14
C GLY A 220 -11.13 -25.45 4.23
N PRO A 221 -11.86 -24.65 5.01
CA PRO A 221 -12.79 -25.16 6.02
C PRO A 221 -13.95 -25.97 5.44
N ARG A 222 -14.41 -25.63 4.23
CA ARG A 222 -15.45 -26.38 3.53
C ARG A 222 -14.98 -27.78 3.11
N LEU A 223 -13.76 -27.87 2.59
CA LEU A 223 -13.12 -29.17 2.31
C LEU A 223 -12.95 -29.98 3.60
N PHE A 224 -12.54 -29.34 4.69
CA PHE A 224 -12.43 -30.01 6.00
C PHE A 224 -13.78 -30.58 6.45
N THR A 225 -14.82 -29.76 6.51
CA THR A 225 -16.16 -30.20 6.97
C THR A 225 -16.75 -31.30 6.10
N SER A 226 -16.52 -31.27 4.79
CA SER A 226 -16.90 -32.36 3.88
C SER A 226 -16.27 -33.70 4.28
N LEU A 227 -15.01 -33.70 4.70
CA LEU A 227 -14.27 -34.91 5.11
C LEU A 227 -14.55 -35.31 6.57
N ALA A 228 -14.83 -34.34 7.44
CA ALA A 228 -15.02 -34.56 8.87
C ALA A 228 -16.40 -35.13 9.24
N GLY A 229 -17.34 -35.18 8.29
CA GLY A 229 -18.63 -35.88 8.46
C GLY A 229 -19.88 -35.06 8.19
N TRP A 230 -19.77 -33.79 7.77
CA TRP A 230 -20.93 -33.02 7.27
C TRP A 230 -21.38 -33.48 5.87
N GLY A 231 -20.54 -34.24 5.16
CA GLY A 231 -20.84 -34.79 3.84
C GLY A 231 -20.78 -33.76 2.71
N SER A 232 -21.22 -34.16 1.51
CA SER A 232 -21.15 -33.34 0.31
C SER A 232 -22.13 -32.17 0.28
N GLU A 233 -23.09 -32.12 1.21
CA GLU A 233 -24.09 -31.03 1.29
C GLU A 233 -23.43 -29.66 1.47
N VAL A 234 -22.23 -29.61 2.06
CA VAL A 234 -21.44 -28.37 2.21
C VAL A 234 -21.12 -27.69 0.86
N PHE A 235 -21.17 -28.41 -0.26
CA PHE A 235 -20.99 -27.88 -1.61
C PHE A 235 -22.29 -27.63 -2.36
N THR A 236 -23.42 -28.22 -1.94
CA THR A 236 -24.70 -28.06 -2.64
C THR A 236 -25.63 -27.06 -1.95
N ALA A 237 -25.45 -26.82 -0.64
CA ALA A 237 -26.24 -25.88 0.13
C ALA A 237 -26.20 -24.46 -0.46
N GLY A 238 -27.33 -23.75 -0.37
CA GLY A 238 -27.46 -22.36 -0.87
C GLY A 238 -27.28 -22.23 -2.38
N GLN A 239 -27.80 -23.19 -3.17
CA GLN A 239 -27.68 -23.21 -4.63
C GLN A 239 -26.22 -23.25 -5.10
N CYS A 240 -25.43 -24.18 -4.56
CA CYS A 240 -23.98 -24.28 -4.79
C CYS A 240 -23.23 -23.01 -4.34
N TRP A 241 -23.58 -22.51 -3.15
CA TRP A 241 -23.05 -21.25 -2.61
C TRP A 241 -21.52 -21.19 -2.62
N PHE A 242 -20.83 -22.31 -2.42
CA PHE A 242 -19.36 -22.37 -2.37
C PHE A 242 -18.65 -21.74 -3.58
N LEU A 243 -19.30 -21.66 -4.74
CA LEU A 243 -18.75 -21.01 -5.92
C LEU A 243 -18.61 -19.50 -5.73
N VAL A 244 -19.53 -18.87 -4.99
CA VAL A 244 -19.56 -17.42 -4.76
C VAL A 244 -18.32 -16.93 -4.00
N PRO A 245 -17.99 -17.42 -2.78
CA PRO A 245 -16.80 -16.97 -2.06
C PRO A 245 -15.48 -17.43 -2.70
N ILE A 246 -15.51 -18.28 -3.74
CA ILE A 246 -14.33 -18.60 -4.54
C ILE A 246 -14.15 -17.59 -5.67
N PHE A 247 -15.18 -17.35 -6.49
CA PHE A 247 -15.05 -16.57 -7.72
C PHE A 247 -15.34 -15.07 -7.55
N ALA A 248 -16.35 -14.70 -6.75
CA ALA A 248 -16.69 -13.28 -6.55
C ALA A 248 -15.52 -12.46 -5.98
N PRO A 249 -14.71 -12.99 -5.03
CA PRO A 249 -13.53 -12.26 -4.55
C PRO A 249 -12.49 -11.94 -5.62
N PHE A 250 -12.29 -12.78 -6.65
CA PHE A 250 -11.34 -12.45 -7.72
C PHE A 250 -11.83 -11.30 -8.61
N LEU A 251 -13.15 -11.24 -8.88
CA LEU A 251 -13.75 -10.10 -9.57
C LEU A 251 -13.67 -8.84 -8.70
N GLY A 252 -13.97 -8.96 -7.40
CA GLY A 252 -13.83 -7.87 -6.43
C GLY A 252 -12.40 -7.34 -6.35
N ALA A 253 -11.41 -8.23 -6.32
CA ALA A 253 -10.00 -7.87 -6.31
C ALA A 253 -9.57 -7.15 -7.60
N THR A 254 -10.04 -7.61 -8.75
CA THR A 254 -9.80 -6.94 -10.04
C THR A 254 -10.39 -5.54 -10.03
N PHE A 255 -11.67 -5.42 -9.65
CA PHE A 255 -12.38 -4.15 -9.58
C PHE A 255 -11.74 -3.18 -8.59
N GLY A 256 -11.45 -3.62 -7.36
CA GLY A 256 -10.79 -2.81 -6.34
C GLY A 256 -9.40 -2.33 -6.76
N THR A 257 -8.64 -3.17 -7.47
CA THR A 257 -7.34 -2.78 -8.03
C THR A 257 -7.48 -1.66 -9.06
N ILE A 258 -8.43 -1.80 -10.00
CA ILE A 258 -8.69 -0.79 -11.04
C ILE A 258 -9.13 0.54 -10.39
N VAL A 259 -10.07 0.49 -9.45
CA VAL A 259 -10.57 1.66 -8.73
C VAL A 259 -9.44 2.38 -8.00
N TYR A 260 -8.62 1.65 -7.24
CA TYR A 260 -7.51 2.25 -6.51
C TYR A 260 -6.49 2.91 -7.43
N GLN A 261 -6.10 2.23 -8.52
CA GLN A 261 -5.12 2.76 -9.47
C GLN A 261 -5.61 4.03 -10.18
N LEU A 262 -6.85 4.02 -10.68
CA LEU A 262 -7.43 5.18 -11.37
C LEU A 262 -7.64 6.37 -10.44
N MET A 263 -8.04 6.15 -9.20
CA MET A 263 -8.41 7.24 -8.29
C MET A 263 -7.25 7.76 -7.45
N VAL A 264 -6.28 6.90 -7.10
CA VAL A 264 -5.20 7.24 -6.15
C VAL A 264 -3.83 6.88 -6.73
N GLY A 265 -3.62 5.61 -7.09
CA GLY A 265 -2.30 5.07 -7.42
C GLY A 265 -1.59 5.85 -8.53
N PHE A 266 -2.23 6.03 -9.69
CA PHE A 266 -1.62 6.72 -10.83
C PHE A 266 -1.31 8.20 -10.55
N HIS A 267 -2.07 8.87 -9.68
CA HIS A 267 -1.84 10.27 -9.33
C HIS A 267 -0.61 10.39 -8.41
N GLN A 268 -0.52 9.54 -7.38
CA GLN A 268 0.59 9.57 -6.43
C GLN A 268 1.90 9.04 -7.05
N GLU A 269 1.84 7.95 -7.80
CA GLU A 269 3.00 7.38 -8.50
C GLU A 269 3.55 8.38 -9.54
N GLY A 270 2.66 9.08 -10.26
CA GLY A 270 3.02 10.12 -11.22
C GLY A 270 3.75 11.29 -10.57
N GLU A 271 3.19 11.86 -9.50
CA GLU A 271 3.83 12.96 -8.76
C GLU A 271 5.20 12.56 -8.19
N ALA A 272 5.32 11.34 -7.68
CA ALA A 272 6.58 10.83 -7.15
C ALA A 272 7.64 10.64 -8.24
N HIS A 273 7.24 10.17 -9.44
CA HIS A 273 8.13 10.05 -10.58
C HIS A 273 8.60 11.43 -11.06
N ASP A 274 7.69 12.40 -11.14
CA ASP A 274 8.01 13.78 -11.54
C ASP A 274 8.91 14.50 -10.54
N ARG A 275 8.76 14.21 -9.23
CA ARG A 275 9.66 14.70 -8.19
C ARG A 275 11.06 14.11 -8.35
N LYS A 276 11.18 12.80 -8.51
CA LYS A 276 12.48 12.13 -8.72
C LYS A 276 13.18 12.62 -9.98
N LYS A 277 12.42 12.89 -11.05
CA LYS A 277 12.97 13.45 -12.29
C LYS A 277 13.54 14.85 -12.07
N ARG A 278 12.80 15.74 -11.39
CA ARG A 278 13.28 17.08 -11.02
C ARG A 278 14.54 17.04 -10.15
N GLU A 279 14.57 16.18 -9.15
CA GLU A 279 15.76 15.99 -8.30
C GLU A 279 16.98 15.47 -9.08
N GLN A 280 16.77 14.66 -10.13
CA GLN A 280 17.85 14.19 -11.00
C GLN A 280 18.35 15.30 -11.93
N GLU A 281 17.44 16.11 -12.48
CA GLU A 281 17.77 17.27 -13.32
C GLU A 281 18.56 18.32 -12.53
N GLU A 282 18.13 18.64 -11.29
CA GLU A 282 18.85 19.56 -10.39
C GLU A 282 20.26 19.05 -10.05
N LYS A 283 20.40 17.75 -9.74
CA LYS A 283 21.71 17.14 -9.43
C LYS A 283 22.66 17.16 -10.62
N GLU A 284 22.15 16.94 -11.84
CA GLU A 284 22.98 17.01 -13.04
C GLU A 284 23.36 18.46 -13.36
N GLU A 285 22.47 19.43 -13.16
CA GLU A 285 22.79 20.85 -13.30
C GLU A 285 23.87 21.29 -12.31
N ASP A 286 23.75 20.91 -11.03
CA ASP A 286 24.76 21.18 -10.00
C ASP A 286 26.10 20.53 -10.33
N ARG A 287 26.10 19.30 -10.85
CA ARG A 287 27.31 18.60 -11.29
C ARG A 287 27.98 19.30 -12.48
N VAL A 288 27.21 19.75 -13.45
CA VAL A 288 27.72 20.53 -14.60
C VAL A 288 28.30 21.86 -14.10
N ARG A 289 27.63 22.55 -13.18
CA ARG A 289 28.14 23.78 -12.55
C ARG A 289 29.45 23.55 -11.80
N LEU A 290 29.53 22.49 -10.98
CA LEU A 290 30.76 22.13 -10.26
C LEU A 290 31.91 21.86 -11.22
N THR A 291 31.67 21.06 -12.27
CA THR A 291 32.68 20.71 -13.27
C THR A 291 33.21 21.95 -14.00
N ASN A 292 32.33 22.89 -14.35
CA ASN A 292 32.71 24.16 -14.96
C ASN A 292 33.56 25.05 -14.03
N VAL A 293 33.29 25.04 -12.71
CA VAL A 293 34.10 25.76 -11.72
C VAL A 293 35.49 25.12 -11.59
N THR A 294 35.56 23.79 -11.43
CA THR A 294 36.85 23.08 -11.33
C THR A 294 37.71 23.28 -12.58
N THR A 295 37.09 23.31 -13.77
CA THR A 295 37.80 23.58 -15.02
C THR A 295 38.35 25.01 -15.07
N LYS A 296 37.59 26.00 -14.59
CA LYS A 296 38.06 27.39 -14.50
C LYS A 296 39.19 27.58 -13.49
N ASP A 297 39.16 26.87 -12.37
CA ASP A 297 40.21 26.94 -11.35
C ASP A 297 41.49 26.22 -11.83
N ALA A 298 41.37 25.06 -12.48
CA ALA A 298 42.52 24.38 -13.10
C ALA A 298 43.19 25.21 -14.21
N LEU A 299 42.40 25.95 -15.00
CA LEU A 299 42.93 26.88 -16.01
C LEU A 299 43.63 28.11 -15.41
N LYS A 300 43.31 28.50 -14.17
CA LYS A 300 44.00 29.59 -13.47
C LYS A 300 45.37 29.16 -12.93
N ASP A 301 45.51 27.90 -12.52
CA ASP A 301 46.75 27.40 -11.92
C ASP A 301 47.84 27.02 -12.96
N GLU A 302 47.49 26.85 -14.24
CA GLU A 302 48.45 26.52 -15.32
C GLU A 302 49.05 27.73 -16.06
N MET A 303 48.72 28.98 -15.70
CA MET A 303 49.17 30.16 -16.45
C MET A 303 50.41 30.83 -15.84
N PRO A 304 51.61 30.81 -16.48
CA PRO A 304 52.74 31.62 -16.04
C PRO A 304 52.49 33.11 -16.31
N SER A 305 52.88 33.95 -15.35
CA SER A 305 52.64 35.39 -15.31
C SER A 305 53.15 36.13 -16.56
N LEU A 306 52.22 36.55 -17.41
CA LEU A 306 52.44 37.57 -18.45
C LEU A 306 51.80 38.90 -18.01
N PRO A 307 52.35 40.05 -18.43
CA PRO A 307 52.00 41.35 -17.88
C PRO A 307 50.55 41.71 -18.15
N ILE A 308 49.84 42.10 -17.08
CA ILE A 308 48.42 42.41 -17.09
C ILE A 308 48.21 43.80 -17.71
N THR A 309 47.50 43.85 -18.84
CA THR A 309 46.88 45.09 -19.34
C THR A 309 45.45 45.11 -18.82
N THR A 310 45.17 45.97 -17.84
CA THR A 310 43.82 46.09 -17.27
C THR A 310 42.95 46.92 -18.21
N THR A 311 41.98 46.29 -18.86
CA THR A 311 40.92 47.00 -19.59
C THR A 311 39.70 47.13 -18.67
N THR A 312 39.36 48.35 -18.26
CA THR A 312 38.14 48.60 -17.48
C THR A 312 36.98 48.77 -18.44
N THR A 313 36.03 47.84 -18.41
CA THR A 313 34.78 47.92 -19.16
C THR A 313 33.72 48.60 -18.31
N ILE A 314 33.32 49.82 -18.67
CA ILE A 314 32.16 50.48 -18.05
C ILE A 314 30.93 50.13 -18.87
N THR A 315 29.97 49.46 -18.22
CA THR A 315 28.69 49.11 -18.82
C THR A 315 27.64 50.09 -18.32
N THR A 316 27.11 50.92 -19.21
CA THR A 316 26.01 51.82 -18.87
C THR A 316 24.72 51.23 -19.42
N THR A 317 23.79 50.89 -18.53
CA THR A 317 22.48 50.37 -18.90
C THR A 317 21.48 51.52 -18.95
N THR A 318 20.91 51.80 -20.12
CA THR A 318 19.81 52.76 -20.26
C THR A 318 18.50 51.99 -20.34
N ILE A 319 17.59 52.26 -19.41
CA ILE A 319 16.26 51.65 -19.38
C ILE A 319 15.30 52.63 -20.05
N THR A 320 14.63 52.21 -21.11
CA THR A 320 13.55 52.99 -21.73
C THR A 320 12.26 52.20 -21.60
N THR A 321 11.29 52.82 -20.93
CA THR A 321 9.97 52.23 -20.68
C THR A 321 8.97 52.92 -21.60
N THR A 322 8.28 52.14 -22.44
CA THR A 322 7.22 52.65 -23.29
C THR A 322 5.91 52.01 -22.88
N THR A 323 4.95 52.85 -22.52
CA THR A 323 3.61 52.42 -22.10
C THR A 323 2.64 52.70 -23.22
N THR A 324 1.90 51.69 -23.67
CA THR A 324 0.86 51.86 -24.68
C THR A 324 -0.47 51.43 -24.08
N THR A 325 -1.43 52.35 -24.10
CA THR A 325 -2.79 52.13 -23.61
C THR A 325 -3.72 51.95 -24.79
N THR A 326 -4.44 50.84 -24.85
CA THR A 326 -5.45 50.61 -25.89
C THR A 326 -6.82 50.47 -25.24
N THR A 327 -7.75 51.31 -25.68
CA THR A 327 -9.14 51.34 -25.20
C THR A 327 -10.03 50.80 -26.30
N ILE A 328 -10.78 49.74 -25.98
CA ILE A 328 -11.76 49.18 -26.91
C ILE A 328 -13.14 49.40 -26.31
N THR A 329 -14.00 50.07 -27.09
CA THR A 329 -15.38 50.36 -26.72
C THR A 329 -16.29 49.53 -27.59
N THR A 330 -17.13 48.70 -26.96
CA THR A 330 -18.08 47.85 -27.69
C THR A 330 -19.49 48.28 -27.35
N THR A 331 -20.28 48.62 -28.37
CA THR A 331 -21.65 49.12 -28.23
C THR A 331 -22.66 48.09 -28.72
N THR A 332 -23.68 47.82 -27.89
CA THR A 332 -24.91 47.11 -28.29
C THR A 332 -26.11 47.98 -27.92
N PRO A 333 -27.30 47.78 -28.52
CA PRO A 333 -28.37 48.79 -28.51
C PRO A 333 -28.96 49.13 -27.13
N THR A 334 -28.56 48.43 -26.06
CA THR A 334 -29.08 48.68 -24.71
C THR A 334 -27.98 48.91 -23.66
N THR A 335 -26.68 48.80 -23.99
CA THR A 335 -25.59 49.13 -23.06
C THR A 335 -24.23 49.30 -23.76
N THR A 336 -23.42 50.24 -23.25
CA THR A 336 -22.03 50.46 -23.70
C THR A 336 -21.07 50.01 -22.61
N ILE A 337 -20.11 49.15 -22.95
CA ILE A 337 -19.04 48.72 -22.05
C ILE A 337 -17.70 49.10 -22.67
N THR A 338 -16.90 49.85 -21.91
CA THR A 338 -15.55 50.26 -22.28
C THR A 338 -14.56 49.47 -21.45
N THR A 339 -13.61 48.80 -22.11
CA THR A 339 -12.54 48.08 -21.43
C THR A 339 -11.20 48.65 -21.87
N THR A 340 -10.43 49.15 -20.92
CA THR A 340 -9.10 49.73 -21.14
C THR A 340 -8.06 48.75 -20.67
N THR A 341 -7.14 48.38 -21.57
CA THR A 341 -6.00 47.52 -21.21
C THR A 341 -4.72 48.30 -21.45
N THR A 342 -3.87 48.38 -20.42
CA THR A 342 -2.57 49.05 -20.48
C THR A 342 -1.48 48.00 -20.48
N THR A 343 -0.59 48.04 -21.47
CA THR A 343 0.55 47.14 -21.54
C THR A 343 1.84 47.96 -21.52
N THR A 344 2.71 47.64 -20.56
CA THR A 344 4.02 48.29 -20.39
C THR A 344 5.09 47.32 -20.86
N ILE A 345 5.92 47.74 -21.81
CA ILE A 345 7.05 46.96 -22.29
C ILE A 345 8.33 47.70 -21.91
N THR A 346 9.20 47.03 -21.16
CA THR A 346 10.52 47.54 -20.76
C THR A 346 11.58 46.86 -21.62
N THR A 347 12.35 47.66 -22.36
CA THR A 347 13.45 47.14 -23.18
C THR A 347 14.78 47.62 -22.59
N THR A 348 15.72 46.71 -22.43
CA THR A 348 17.05 46.99 -21.88
C THR A 348 18.08 46.86 -22.99
N THR A 349 18.80 47.95 -23.27
CA THR A 349 19.90 47.94 -24.26
C THR A 349 21.21 48.23 -23.55
N THR A 350 22.21 47.39 -23.79
CA THR A 350 23.53 47.47 -23.17
C THR A 350 24.56 47.88 -24.21
N THR A 351 25.27 48.99 -23.97
CA THR A 351 26.34 49.47 -24.86
C THR A 351 27.67 49.49 -24.11
N THR A 352 28.71 48.95 -24.74
CA THR A 352 30.04 48.79 -24.15
C THR A 352 31.01 49.79 -24.76
N ILE A 353 31.70 50.59 -23.94
CA ILE A 353 32.75 51.52 -24.39
C ILE A 353 34.06 51.18 -23.68
N THR A 354 35.16 51.17 -24.43
CA THR A 354 36.49 50.80 -23.95
C THR A 354 37.44 52.00 -24.02
N THR A 355 38.12 52.34 -22.92
CA THR A 355 39.19 53.35 -22.90
C THR A 355 40.40 52.85 -22.12
N PRO A 356 41.65 53.11 -22.58
CA PRO A 356 42.86 52.72 -21.86
C PRO A 356 43.19 53.72 -20.75
N THR A 357 43.61 53.24 -19.57
CA THR A 357 44.17 54.07 -18.50
C THR A 357 45.45 53.43 -17.97
N THR A 358 46.51 54.23 -17.82
CA THR A 358 47.80 53.80 -17.26
C THR A 358 47.90 54.28 -15.81
N THR A 359 48.03 53.37 -14.85
CA THR A 359 48.21 53.72 -13.43
C THR A 359 49.46 53.05 -12.86
N THR A 360 50.39 53.85 -12.35
CA THR A 360 51.60 53.40 -11.65
C THR A 360 51.26 53.12 -10.19
N LEU A 361 51.52 51.90 -9.70
CA LEU A 361 51.29 51.48 -8.31
C LEU A 361 52.53 51.75 -7.46
N THR A 362 52.40 52.61 -6.45
CA THR A 362 53.32 52.68 -5.30
C THR A 362 52.66 52.00 -4.11
N THR A 363 53.27 50.95 -3.60
CA THR A 363 52.84 50.22 -2.39
C THR A 363 53.33 50.93 -1.14
N THR A 364 52.40 51.32 -0.27
CA THR A 364 52.68 51.63 1.14
C THR A 364 51.80 50.75 2.02
N THR A 365 52.45 49.85 2.75
CA THR A 365 51.84 48.98 3.76
C THR A 365 51.63 49.75 5.06
N THR A 366 50.39 49.87 5.51
CA THR A 366 50.06 50.20 6.90
C THR A 366 48.93 49.30 7.38
N ASN A 367 49.23 48.44 8.37
CA ASN A 367 48.22 47.79 9.21
C ASN A 367 47.73 48.80 10.25
N PRO A 368 46.44 48.76 10.62
CA PRO A 368 46.17 48.63 12.05
C PRO A 368 45.04 47.65 12.42
N THR A 369 45.17 47.25 13.68
CA THR A 369 44.44 46.38 14.61
C THR A 369 42.90 46.47 14.70
N PRO A 370 42.25 45.47 15.35
CA PRO A 370 40.80 45.32 15.41
C PRO A 370 40.16 46.09 16.57
N THR A 371 38.94 46.57 16.36
CA THR A 371 38.09 47.10 17.44
C THR A 371 36.68 46.51 17.35
N SER A 372 36.30 45.90 18.47
CA SER A 372 34.97 45.49 18.89
C SER A 372 33.97 46.65 18.96
N ILE A 373 32.65 46.35 18.89
CA ILE A 373 31.57 46.76 19.85
C ILE A 373 30.18 46.99 19.18
N LEU A 374 29.17 46.37 19.82
CA LEU A 374 27.73 46.68 19.99
C LEU A 374 26.64 46.47 18.90
N TYR A 375 25.65 45.70 19.36
CA TYR A 375 24.18 45.69 19.12
C TYR A 375 23.54 47.08 18.90
N PRO A 376 22.36 47.15 18.24
CA PRO A 376 21.07 46.73 18.81
C PRO A 376 20.37 45.56 18.10
#